data_AF-A0A952W743-F1
#
_entry.id   AF-A0A952W743-F1
#
_cell.length_a   1.000
_cell.length_b   1.000
_cell.length_c   1.000
_cell.angle_alpha   90.00
_cell.angle_beta   90.00
_cell.angle_gamma   90.00
#
_symmetry.space_group_name_H-M   'P 1'
#
loop_
_entity.id
_entity.type
_entity.pdbx_description
1 polymer ?
#
loop_
_entity_poly.entity_id
_entity_poly.type
_entity_poly.pdbx_seq_one_letter_code
_entity_poly.pdbx_strand_id
1 'polypeptide(L)'
;MVYAIVGGVVVLVVLAVWFVRRRRSRGTNSGPVSVVVFRTCPAHLNTDIVQSKIRDAFDKSPEIAVHDLPGGGGKAYSYVADGLPPIAVIDCQRPYFPSEEVAETVARLEDERARDAIRRHQAWISVDVFGLDGAPDDLIGMMQVILGKLAAEFIDANALMIFLPHRGLIAIPDAANVARLKEAKFDEVFRDSDLHQPMYTIDASDQEIEKAMKAARTRLPEFLSAFETHGAACNPMFKARFTTSEGGVECIWCSLRTIEAGELSGIIENRPVDRAIPRKGSQVRVNLDDVVDWMYLDASGEPQGMFVDRVLVARG
;
A
#
# COMPACT_ATOMS: atom_id res chain seq x y z
N MET A 1 -31.03 -43.38 -19.65
CA MET A 1 -31.47 -44.01 -18.40
C MET A 1 -31.42 -42.94 -17.32
N VAL A 2 -32.56 -42.61 -16.71
CA VAL A 2 -32.67 -41.65 -15.59
C VAL A 2 -32.68 -42.46 -14.30
N TYR A 3 -31.97 -42.00 -13.26
CA TYR A 3 -32.50 -41.77 -11.90
C TYR A 3 -31.66 -40.72 -11.17
N ALA A 4 -32.36 -39.87 -10.41
CA ALA A 4 -31.86 -38.83 -9.52
C ALA A 4 -31.84 -39.34 -8.05
N ILE A 5 -31.14 -38.64 -7.13
CA ILE A 5 -31.70 -37.99 -5.92
C ILE A 5 -30.59 -37.45 -4.99
N VAL A 6 -30.93 -36.31 -4.38
CA VAL A 6 -30.26 -35.39 -3.44
C VAL A 6 -29.92 -35.98 -2.06
N GLY A 7 -28.90 -35.43 -1.38
CA GLY A 7 -28.84 -35.44 0.08
C GLY A 7 -27.55 -34.87 0.72
N GLY A 8 -27.67 -33.75 1.44
CA GLY A 8 -26.96 -33.53 2.71
C GLY A 8 -25.62 -32.77 2.72
N VAL A 9 -25.69 -31.51 3.20
CA VAL A 9 -24.71 -30.71 3.95
C VAL A 9 -23.31 -31.30 4.18
N VAL A 10 -22.27 -30.53 3.77
CA VAL A 10 -20.95 -30.26 4.42
C VAL A 10 -19.93 -29.96 3.31
N VAL A 11 -19.73 -28.69 2.96
CA VAL A 11 -18.50 -28.22 2.28
C VAL A 11 -18.24 -26.78 2.70
N LEU A 12 -17.43 -26.54 3.73
CA LEU A 12 -16.95 -25.18 4.04
C LEU A 12 -15.53 -25.08 4.62
N VAL A 13 -14.68 -26.12 4.51
CA VAL A 13 -13.33 -26.09 5.13
C VAL A 13 -12.17 -26.20 4.12
N VAL A 14 -12.42 -26.38 2.81
CA VAL A 14 -11.32 -26.54 1.83
C VAL A 14 -10.95 -25.23 1.09
N LEU A 15 -11.76 -24.16 1.18
CA LEU A 15 -11.53 -22.94 0.40
C LEU A 15 -10.45 -22.01 0.98
N ALA A 16 -10.23 -21.97 2.30
CA ALA A 16 -9.28 -21.03 2.92
C ALA A 16 -7.80 -21.27 2.48
N VAL A 17 -7.38 -22.52 2.28
CA VAL A 17 -5.98 -22.86 1.89
C VAL A 17 -5.69 -22.53 0.45
N TRP A 18 -6.66 -22.83 -0.40
CA TRP A 18 -6.53 -22.61 -1.82
C TRP A 18 -6.53 -21.12 -2.14
N PHE A 19 -7.27 -20.30 -1.38
CA PHE A 19 -7.26 -18.85 -1.54
C PHE A 19 -5.95 -18.18 -1.09
N VAL A 20 -5.33 -18.61 0.00
CA VAL A 20 -4.02 -18.06 0.41
C VAL A 20 -2.94 -18.34 -0.65
N ARG A 21 -2.98 -19.52 -1.29
CA ARG A 21 -2.05 -19.86 -2.39
C ARG A 21 -2.46 -19.29 -3.76
N ARG A 22 -3.75 -19.14 -4.06
CA ARG A 22 -4.26 -18.66 -5.37
C ARG A 22 -4.42 -17.13 -5.43
N ARG A 23 -4.38 -16.41 -4.30
CA ARG A 23 -4.31 -14.93 -4.25
C ARG A 23 -3.18 -14.33 -5.12
N ARG A 24 -2.16 -15.12 -5.51
CA ARG A 24 -1.03 -14.69 -6.33
C ARG A 24 -1.10 -14.99 -7.84
N SER A 25 -2.05 -15.80 -8.32
CA SER A 25 -1.91 -16.41 -9.66
C SER A 25 -2.63 -15.74 -10.83
N ARG A 26 -3.63 -14.85 -10.67
CA ARG A 26 -4.32 -14.25 -11.83
C ARG A 26 -4.85 -12.86 -11.56
N GLY A 27 -4.64 -11.95 -12.53
CA GLY A 27 -5.25 -10.63 -12.64
C GLY A 27 -6.76 -10.66 -12.93
N THR A 28 -7.49 -11.52 -12.23
CA THR A 28 -8.95 -11.52 -12.19
C THR A 28 -9.35 -11.21 -10.76
N ASN A 29 -10.30 -10.27 -10.56
CA ASN A 29 -10.86 -9.80 -9.28
C ASN A 29 -11.51 -10.90 -8.39
N SER A 30 -11.13 -12.16 -8.54
CA SER A 30 -11.72 -13.32 -7.87
C SER A 30 -11.01 -13.63 -6.55
N GLY A 31 -11.15 -12.75 -5.57
CA GLY A 31 -10.57 -12.85 -4.23
C GLY A 31 -11.52 -12.31 -3.16
N PRO A 32 -11.45 -12.78 -1.90
CA PRO A 32 -12.19 -12.15 -0.82
C PRO A 32 -11.77 -10.68 -0.68
N VAL A 33 -12.73 -9.82 -0.37
CA VAL A 33 -12.44 -8.45 0.05
C VAL A 33 -12.06 -8.52 1.52
N SER A 34 -10.87 -8.00 1.84
CA SER A 34 -10.23 -8.19 3.15
C SER A 34 -9.70 -6.88 3.71
N VAL A 35 -9.84 -6.68 5.02
CA VAL A 35 -9.03 -5.71 5.78
C VAL A 35 -8.12 -6.51 6.71
N VAL A 36 -6.81 -6.36 6.56
CA VAL A 36 -5.80 -7.13 7.29
C VAL A 36 -5.06 -6.22 8.27
N VAL A 37 -4.87 -6.67 9.51
CA VAL A 37 -4.09 -5.98 10.55
C VAL A 37 -2.86 -6.83 10.87
N PHE A 38 -1.68 -6.31 10.55
CA PHE A 38 -0.41 -6.95 10.91
C PHE A 38 -0.09 -6.75 12.37
N ARG A 39 0.47 -7.77 13.01
CA ARG A 39 0.71 -7.78 14.45
C ARG A 39 2.10 -8.25 14.81
N THR A 40 2.67 -7.69 15.88
CA THR A 40 3.94 -8.12 16.47
C THR A 40 3.86 -9.52 17.07
N CYS A 41 2.67 -9.97 17.48
CA CYS A 41 2.42 -11.29 18.06
C CYS A 41 1.00 -11.79 17.76
N PRO A 42 0.75 -13.11 17.86
CA PRO A 42 -0.59 -13.67 17.71
C PRO A 42 -1.60 -13.07 18.70
N ALA A 43 -2.84 -12.89 18.25
CA ALA A 43 -3.90 -12.34 19.11
C ALA A 43 -4.54 -13.39 20.02
N HIS A 44 -4.45 -14.67 19.64
CA HIS A 44 -5.07 -15.79 20.36
C HIS A 44 -6.56 -15.56 20.58
N LEU A 45 -7.26 -15.15 19.53
CA LEU A 45 -8.69 -14.92 19.58
C LEU A 45 -9.42 -16.21 19.99
N ASN A 46 -10.57 -16.05 20.63
CA ASN A 46 -11.55 -17.09 20.89
C ASN A 46 -12.96 -16.57 20.53
N THR A 47 -13.96 -17.45 20.59
CA THR A 47 -15.34 -17.09 20.21
C THR A 47 -15.89 -15.92 21.02
N ASP A 48 -15.68 -15.89 22.34
CA ASP A 48 -16.21 -14.84 23.22
C ASP A 48 -15.63 -13.46 22.87
N ILE A 49 -14.31 -13.41 22.61
CA ILE A 49 -13.62 -12.19 22.20
C ILE A 49 -14.21 -11.70 20.87
N VAL A 50 -14.28 -12.57 19.86
CA VAL A 50 -14.78 -12.20 18.53
C VAL A 50 -16.25 -11.76 18.60
N GLN A 51 -17.09 -12.47 19.35
CA GLN A 51 -18.49 -12.11 19.54
C GLN A 51 -18.64 -10.77 20.25
N SER A 52 -17.81 -10.49 21.26
CA SER A 52 -17.79 -9.17 21.91
C SER A 52 -17.41 -8.07 20.92
N LYS A 53 -16.38 -8.28 20.10
CA LYS A 53 -15.97 -7.27 19.10
C LYS A 53 -17.01 -7.03 18.02
N ILE A 54 -17.71 -8.08 17.57
CA ILE A 54 -18.83 -7.93 16.62
C ILE A 54 -19.97 -7.12 17.25
N ARG A 55 -20.26 -7.36 18.54
CA ARG A 55 -21.25 -6.59 19.28
C ARG A 55 -20.83 -5.13 19.45
N ASP A 56 -19.58 -4.87 19.78
CA ASP A 56 -19.07 -3.49 19.90
C ASP A 56 -19.15 -2.75 18.55
N ALA A 57 -18.89 -3.43 17.44
CA ALA A 57 -18.93 -2.83 16.09
C ALA A 57 -20.35 -2.59 15.56
N PHE A 58 -21.30 -3.50 15.82
CA PHE A 58 -22.59 -3.54 15.13
C PHE A 58 -23.82 -3.67 16.03
N ASP A 59 -23.65 -3.74 17.34
CA ASP A 59 -24.71 -4.05 18.31
C ASP A 59 -25.44 -5.36 17.97
N LYS A 60 -24.69 -6.35 17.46
CA LYS A 60 -25.18 -7.67 17.06
C LYS A 60 -24.37 -8.77 17.71
N SER A 61 -24.99 -9.92 17.95
CA SER A 61 -24.32 -11.10 18.52
C SER A 61 -24.69 -12.35 17.71
N PRO A 62 -24.12 -12.51 16.50
CA PRO A 62 -24.43 -13.63 15.63
C PRO A 62 -23.87 -14.93 16.20
N GLU A 63 -24.41 -16.06 15.72
CA GLU A 63 -23.79 -17.37 15.92
C GLU A 63 -22.49 -17.44 15.09
N ILE A 64 -21.41 -17.89 15.72
CA ILE A 64 -20.09 -17.96 15.12
C ILE A 64 -19.70 -19.43 14.92
N ALA A 65 -19.43 -19.80 13.67
CA ALA A 65 -18.76 -21.04 13.34
C ALA A 65 -17.23 -20.86 13.43
N VAL A 66 -16.55 -21.84 14.03
CA VAL A 66 -15.09 -21.82 14.21
C VAL A 66 -14.44 -22.91 13.37
N HIS A 67 -13.38 -22.54 12.66
CA HIS A 67 -12.64 -23.43 11.78
C HIS A 67 -11.14 -23.28 12.02
N ASP A 68 -10.40 -24.38 12.03
CA ASP A 68 -8.94 -24.30 12.03
C ASP A 68 -8.44 -23.87 10.64
N LEU A 69 -7.46 -22.96 10.62
CA LEU A 69 -6.81 -22.60 9.36
C LEU A 69 -5.99 -23.78 8.88
N PRO A 70 -6.08 -24.17 7.60
CA PRO A 70 -5.40 -25.40 7.24
C PRO A 70 -3.91 -25.17 6.97
N GLY A 71 -3.13 -26.19 7.28
CA GLY A 71 -1.70 -26.03 7.60
C GLY A 71 -1.44 -25.52 9.03
N GLY A 72 -2.49 -25.38 9.84
CA GLY A 72 -2.41 -24.96 11.24
C GLY A 72 -2.06 -23.50 11.44
N GLY A 73 -1.76 -23.15 12.69
CA GLY A 73 -1.27 -21.83 13.06
C GLY A 73 -2.32 -20.72 12.99
N GLY A 74 -3.59 -21.02 13.25
CA GLY A 74 -4.62 -20.00 13.36
C GLY A 74 -6.05 -20.56 13.30
N LYS A 75 -7.02 -19.66 13.48
CA LYS A 75 -8.46 -19.96 13.45
C LYS A 75 -9.21 -18.94 12.59
N ALA A 76 -10.31 -19.39 11.99
CA ALA A 76 -11.30 -18.55 11.33
C ALA A 76 -12.62 -18.60 12.10
N TYR A 77 -13.21 -17.44 12.31
CA TYR A 77 -14.48 -17.22 13.01
C TYR A 77 -15.46 -16.63 12.00
N SER A 78 -16.33 -17.46 11.43
CA SER A 78 -17.26 -17.04 10.39
C SER A 78 -18.67 -16.89 10.91
N TYR A 79 -19.38 -15.90 10.41
CA TYR A 79 -20.80 -15.70 10.68
C TYR A 79 -21.51 -15.15 9.43
N VAL A 80 -22.82 -15.32 9.40
CA VAL A 80 -23.69 -14.71 8.38
C VAL A 80 -24.55 -13.69 9.10
N ALA A 81 -24.47 -12.44 8.66
CA ALA A 81 -25.37 -11.39 9.14
C ALA A 81 -26.54 -11.22 8.17
N ASP A 82 -27.70 -10.82 8.69
CA ASP A 82 -28.89 -10.62 7.88
C ASP A 82 -28.63 -9.68 6.70
N GLY A 83 -28.90 -10.19 5.49
CA GLY A 83 -28.73 -9.45 4.24
C GLY A 83 -27.28 -9.22 3.80
N LEU A 84 -26.29 -9.80 4.49
CA LEU A 84 -24.88 -9.69 4.14
C LEU A 84 -24.30 -11.04 3.70
N PRO A 85 -23.30 -11.04 2.79
CA PRO A 85 -22.54 -12.25 2.50
C PRO A 85 -21.79 -12.74 3.76
N PRO A 86 -21.32 -14.01 3.77
CA PRO A 86 -20.54 -14.54 4.88
C PRO A 86 -19.30 -13.69 5.17
N ILE A 87 -19.13 -13.33 6.44
CA ILE A 87 -17.96 -12.60 6.96
C ILE A 87 -17.16 -13.56 7.83
N ALA A 88 -15.82 -13.50 7.75
CA ALA A 88 -14.95 -14.19 8.68
C ALA A 88 -13.91 -13.26 9.31
N VAL A 89 -13.65 -13.48 10.60
CA VAL A 89 -12.45 -12.97 11.27
C VAL A 89 -11.43 -14.08 11.31
N ILE A 90 -10.24 -13.85 10.75
CA ILE A 90 -9.14 -14.81 10.73
C ILE A 90 -8.07 -14.34 11.71
N ASP A 91 -7.65 -15.18 12.65
CA ASP A 91 -6.48 -14.97 13.51
C ASP A 91 -5.38 -15.95 13.11
N CYS A 92 -4.33 -15.44 12.46
CA CYS A 92 -3.21 -16.22 11.97
C CYS A 92 -1.95 -15.95 12.77
N GLN A 93 -1.35 -17.00 13.31
CA GLN A 93 -0.17 -17.01 14.16
C GLN A 93 1.15 -17.09 13.36
N ARG A 94 1.09 -16.77 12.07
CA ARG A 94 2.24 -16.76 11.15
C ARG A 94 2.29 -15.43 10.41
N PRO A 95 3.47 -14.99 9.95
CA PRO A 95 3.59 -13.80 9.11
C PRO A 95 2.69 -13.89 7.87
N TYR A 96 2.13 -12.75 7.47
CA TYR A 96 1.30 -12.65 6.26
C TYR A 96 2.12 -12.84 4.98
N PHE A 97 3.34 -12.32 4.97
CA PHE A 97 4.28 -12.47 3.87
C PHE A 97 5.23 -13.63 4.19
N PRO A 98 5.43 -14.58 3.27
CA PRO A 98 6.48 -15.58 3.40
C PRO A 98 7.86 -14.91 3.53
N SER A 99 8.78 -15.54 4.26
CA SER A 99 10.13 -15.02 4.51
C SER A 99 10.88 -14.64 3.23
N GLU A 100 10.71 -15.42 2.18
CA GLU A 100 11.34 -15.24 0.87
C GLU A 100 10.84 -14.01 0.11
N GLU A 101 9.66 -13.48 0.45
CA GLU A 101 9.06 -12.31 -0.22
C GLU A 101 9.17 -11.01 0.58
N VAL A 102 9.57 -11.09 1.85
CA VAL A 102 9.72 -9.91 2.71
C VAL A 102 10.70 -8.93 2.08
N ALA A 103 11.86 -9.40 1.62
CA ALA A 103 12.89 -8.55 1.04
C ALA A 103 12.40 -7.79 -0.20
N GLU A 104 11.77 -8.50 -1.15
CA GLU A 104 11.21 -7.91 -2.37
C GLU A 104 10.08 -6.93 -2.08
N THR A 105 9.17 -7.28 -1.17
CA THR A 105 8.02 -6.44 -0.82
C THR A 105 8.49 -5.15 -0.13
N VAL A 106 9.42 -5.26 0.82
CA VAL A 106 10.03 -4.12 1.51
C VAL A 106 10.77 -3.20 0.55
N ALA A 107 11.45 -3.76 -0.45
CA ALA A 107 12.18 -3.03 -1.47
C ALA A 107 11.29 -2.27 -2.47
N ARG A 108 9.96 -2.36 -2.36
CA ARG A 108 9.02 -1.58 -3.20
C ARG A 108 8.33 -0.44 -2.46
N LEU A 109 8.42 -0.42 -1.13
CA LEU A 109 7.75 0.57 -0.30
C LEU A 109 8.71 1.72 0.01
N GLU A 110 8.22 2.95 0.01
CA GLU A 110 8.99 4.13 0.42
C GLU A 110 8.97 4.33 1.94
N ASP A 111 7.80 4.12 2.58
CA ASP A 111 7.61 4.41 4.01
C ASP A 111 8.29 3.38 4.93
N GLU A 112 9.25 3.85 5.72
CA GLU A 112 9.99 2.99 6.67
C GLU A 112 9.11 2.34 7.74
N ARG A 113 7.99 2.94 8.15
CA ARG A 113 7.04 2.32 9.09
C ARG A 113 6.36 1.12 8.43
N ALA A 114 6.00 1.25 7.15
CA ALA A 114 5.43 0.14 6.38
C ALA A 114 6.45 -0.99 6.19
N ARG A 115 7.69 -0.65 5.87
CA ARG A 115 8.80 -1.63 5.80
C ARG A 115 9.03 -2.33 7.13
N ASP A 116 9.10 -1.57 8.23
CA ASP A 116 9.28 -2.10 9.58
C ASP A 116 8.13 -3.04 9.97
N ALA A 117 6.89 -2.66 9.65
CA ALA A 117 5.72 -3.50 9.87
C ALA A 117 5.81 -4.84 9.13
N ILE A 118 6.25 -4.86 7.88
CA ILE A 118 6.43 -6.09 7.09
C ILE A 118 7.63 -6.94 7.56
N ARG A 119 8.68 -6.31 8.09
CA ARG A 119 9.83 -7.05 8.62
C ARG A 119 9.52 -7.70 9.97
N ARG A 120 8.70 -7.04 10.80
CA ARG A 120 8.50 -7.40 12.21
C ARG A 120 7.20 -8.13 12.50
N HIS A 121 6.24 -8.18 11.59
CA HIS A 121 4.99 -8.87 11.87
C HIS A 121 5.21 -10.37 11.99
N GLN A 122 4.66 -10.94 13.05
CA GLN A 122 4.73 -12.38 13.32
C GLN A 122 3.37 -13.06 13.15
N ALA A 123 2.31 -12.24 13.08
CA ALA A 123 0.93 -12.66 13.01
C ALA A 123 0.10 -11.61 12.27
N TRP A 124 -1.14 -11.97 11.96
CA TRP A 124 -2.11 -11.05 11.41
C TRP A 124 -3.53 -11.45 11.79
N ILE A 125 -4.40 -10.46 11.86
CA ILE A 125 -5.84 -10.65 11.85
C ILE A 125 -6.37 -10.18 10.49
N SER A 126 -7.33 -10.86 9.89
CA SER A 126 -8.11 -10.27 8.81
C SER A 126 -9.60 -10.33 9.09
N VAL A 127 -10.33 -9.37 8.52
CA VAL A 127 -11.78 -9.42 8.40
C VAL A 127 -12.08 -9.54 6.91
N ASP A 128 -12.66 -10.68 6.54
CA ASP A 128 -12.86 -11.09 5.16
C ASP A 128 -14.36 -11.20 4.86
N VAL A 129 -14.76 -10.83 3.64
CA VAL A 129 -16.06 -11.20 3.08
C VAL A 129 -15.85 -12.08 1.85
N PHE A 130 -16.68 -13.11 1.72
CA PHE A 130 -16.64 -14.07 0.62
C PHE A 130 -17.82 -13.91 -0.33
N GLY A 131 -17.68 -14.43 -1.55
CA GLY A 131 -18.78 -14.50 -2.52
C GLY A 131 -19.08 -13.17 -3.23
N LEU A 132 -18.10 -12.27 -3.30
CA LEU A 132 -18.21 -11.01 -4.06
C LEU A 132 -17.59 -11.10 -5.47
N ASP A 133 -17.39 -12.30 -5.98
CA ASP A 133 -16.84 -12.50 -7.32
C ASP A 133 -17.78 -11.87 -8.37
N GLY A 134 -17.29 -10.85 -9.09
CA GLY A 134 -18.07 -10.12 -10.08
C GLY A 134 -19.12 -9.14 -9.49
N ALA A 135 -19.05 -8.87 -8.19
CA ALA A 135 -19.85 -7.83 -7.56
C ALA A 135 -19.50 -6.45 -8.11
N PRO A 136 -20.46 -5.51 -8.16
CA PRO A 136 -20.19 -4.13 -8.56
C PRO A 136 -19.34 -3.39 -7.51
N ASP A 137 -18.62 -2.36 -7.96
CA ASP A 137 -17.65 -1.62 -7.13
C ASP A 137 -18.29 -0.91 -5.93
N ASP A 138 -19.55 -0.49 -6.04
CA ASP A 138 -20.33 0.13 -4.96
C ASP A 138 -20.59 -0.86 -3.80
N LEU A 139 -20.94 -2.11 -4.14
CA LEU A 139 -21.08 -3.19 -3.17
C LEU A 139 -19.72 -3.52 -2.52
N ILE A 140 -18.64 -3.57 -3.30
CA ILE A 140 -17.28 -3.77 -2.77
C ILE A 140 -16.91 -2.64 -1.80
N GLY A 141 -17.15 -1.39 -2.16
CA GLY A 141 -16.87 -0.22 -1.33
C GLY A 141 -17.68 -0.23 -0.03
N MET A 142 -18.98 -0.53 -0.11
CA MET A 142 -19.83 -0.70 1.08
C MET A 142 -19.29 -1.81 2.00
N MET A 143 -18.89 -2.96 1.43
CA MET A 143 -18.34 -4.05 2.23
C MET A 143 -17.01 -3.67 2.87
N GLN A 144 -16.13 -2.92 2.18
CA GLN A 144 -14.89 -2.42 2.78
C GLN A 144 -15.14 -1.55 4.00
N VAL A 145 -16.16 -0.69 3.96
CA VAL A 145 -16.57 0.13 5.12
C VAL A 145 -16.99 -0.75 6.31
N ILE A 146 -17.80 -1.78 6.06
CA ILE A 146 -18.25 -2.72 7.10
C ILE A 146 -17.05 -3.47 7.70
N LEU A 147 -16.19 -4.03 6.85
CA LEU A 147 -15.00 -4.77 7.28
C LEU A 147 -14.03 -3.88 8.04
N GLY A 148 -13.84 -2.64 7.60
CA GLY A 148 -12.98 -1.65 8.27
C GLY A 148 -13.47 -1.32 9.67
N LYS A 149 -14.78 -1.11 9.83
CA LYS A 149 -15.40 -0.87 11.15
C LYS A 149 -15.15 -2.04 12.10
N LEU A 150 -15.34 -3.27 11.63
CA LEU A 150 -15.06 -4.46 12.46
C LEU A 150 -13.56 -4.64 12.75
N ALA A 151 -12.70 -4.42 11.75
CA ALA A 151 -11.25 -4.52 11.91
C ALA A 151 -10.72 -3.54 12.98
N ALA A 152 -11.33 -2.36 13.11
CA ALA A 152 -10.98 -1.37 14.13
C ALA A 152 -11.09 -1.90 15.57
N GLU A 153 -11.98 -2.88 15.81
CA GLU A 153 -12.14 -3.49 17.14
C GLU A 153 -11.01 -4.45 17.53
N PHE A 154 -10.18 -4.85 16.55
CA PHE A 154 -9.03 -5.73 16.73
C PHE A 154 -7.69 -4.98 16.70
N ILE A 155 -7.71 -3.66 16.51
CA ILE A 155 -6.50 -2.82 16.55
C ILE A 155 -6.18 -2.48 18.00
N ASP A 156 -4.98 -2.86 18.43
CA ASP A 156 -4.44 -2.62 19.78
C ASP A 156 -2.96 -2.24 19.69
N ALA A 157 -2.26 -2.18 20.84
CA ALA A 157 -0.85 -1.80 20.91
C ALA A 157 0.11 -2.75 20.15
N ASN A 158 -0.33 -3.94 19.73
CA ASN A 158 0.45 -4.87 18.94
C ASN A 158 0.23 -4.71 17.43
N ALA A 159 -0.69 -3.84 16.99
CA ALA A 159 -0.92 -3.58 15.58
C ALA A 159 0.22 -2.77 14.97
N LEU A 160 0.74 -3.23 13.83
CA LEU A 160 1.84 -2.60 13.10
C LEU A 160 1.36 -1.85 11.86
N MET A 161 0.37 -2.40 11.15
CA MET A 161 -0.11 -1.86 9.88
C MET A 161 -1.52 -2.40 9.57
N ILE A 162 -2.34 -1.57 8.93
CA ILE A 162 -3.58 -1.99 8.27
C ILE A 162 -3.27 -2.16 6.79
N PHE A 163 -3.70 -3.25 6.17
CA PHE A 163 -3.43 -3.58 4.77
C PHE A 163 -4.74 -3.98 4.07
N LEU A 164 -4.93 -3.46 2.85
CA LEU A 164 -6.05 -3.72 1.96
C LEU A 164 -5.53 -4.44 0.71
N PRO A 165 -5.48 -5.79 0.72
CA PRO A 165 -4.77 -6.56 -0.30
C PRO A 165 -5.27 -6.33 -1.72
N HIS A 166 -6.58 -6.19 -1.91
CA HIS A 166 -7.19 -6.01 -3.24
C HIS A 166 -6.73 -4.72 -3.94
N ARG A 167 -6.41 -3.66 -3.18
CA ARG A 167 -5.97 -2.36 -3.72
C ARG A 167 -4.49 -2.08 -3.51
N GLY A 168 -3.76 -2.95 -2.79
CA GLY A 168 -2.38 -2.70 -2.39
C GLY A 168 -2.20 -1.50 -1.46
N LEU A 169 -3.26 -1.08 -0.76
CA LEU A 169 -3.20 0.09 0.13
C LEU A 169 -2.87 -0.32 1.56
N ILE A 170 -2.08 0.50 2.23
CA ILE A 170 -1.67 0.37 3.63
C ILE A 170 -2.06 1.60 4.46
N ALA A 171 -2.22 1.44 5.76
CA ALA A 171 -2.42 2.56 6.69
C ALA A 171 -1.77 2.28 8.04
N ILE A 172 -1.42 3.35 8.76
CA ILE A 172 -0.85 3.26 10.12
C ILE A 172 -1.98 3.12 11.14
N PRO A 173 -1.91 2.14 12.07
CA PRO A 173 -2.97 1.88 13.05
C PRO A 173 -2.90 2.84 14.25
N ASP A 174 -2.91 4.16 14.01
CA ASP A 174 -2.97 5.17 15.07
C ASP A 174 -4.41 5.44 15.54
N ALA A 175 -4.56 6.18 16.65
CA ALA A 175 -5.86 6.49 17.23
C ALA A 175 -6.79 7.24 16.26
N ALA A 176 -6.24 8.07 15.37
CA ALA A 176 -7.03 8.84 14.42
C ALA A 176 -7.59 7.93 13.31
N ASN A 177 -6.78 7.04 12.76
CA ASN A 177 -7.21 6.07 11.75
C ASN A 177 -8.16 5.02 12.33
N VAL A 178 -7.94 4.57 13.57
CA VAL A 178 -8.89 3.71 14.28
C VAL A 178 -10.25 4.40 14.44
N ALA A 179 -10.27 5.67 14.86
CA ALA A 179 -11.51 6.44 14.97
C ALA A 179 -12.22 6.57 13.60
N ARG A 180 -11.48 6.89 12.53
CA ARG A 180 -12.02 6.98 11.17
C ARG A 180 -12.65 5.67 10.70
N LEU A 181 -12.01 4.52 10.95
CA LEU A 181 -12.59 3.21 10.63
C LEU A 181 -13.91 2.98 11.38
N LYS A 182 -13.96 3.31 12.68
CA LYS A 182 -15.19 3.20 13.49
C LYS A 182 -16.32 4.11 12.99
N GLU A 183 -15.97 5.29 12.49
CA GLU A 183 -16.87 6.28 11.89
C GLU A 183 -17.21 6.01 10.41
N ALA A 184 -16.84 4.84 9.87
CA ALA A 184 -17.08 4.48 8.46
C ALA A 184 -16.41 5.42 7.44
N LYS A 185 -15.39 6.19 7.84
CA LYS A 185 -14.57 7.06 6.97
C LYS A 185 -13.43 6.27 6.33
N PHE A 186 -13.76 5.16 5.68
CA PHE A 186 -12.79 4.18 5.19
C PHE A 186 -11.77 4.80 4.22
N ASP A 187 -12.23 5.59 3.24
CA ASP A 187 -11.34 6.23 2.27
C ASP A 187 -10.33 7.17 2.93
N GLU A 188 -10.70 7.86 4.01
CA GLU A 188 -9.79 8.78 4.71
C GLU A 188 -8.60 8.08 5.37
N VAL A 189 -8.75 6.80 5.71
CA VAL A 189 -7.70 5.99 6.36
C VAL A 189 -6.54 5.71 5.40
N PHE A 190 -6.83 5.57 4.10
CA PHE A 190 -5.87 5.22 3.06
C PHE A 190 -5.53 6.40 2.13
N ARG A 191 -5.71 7.64 2.60
CA ARG A 191 -5.39 8.86 1.85
C ARG A 191 -3.95 9.33 1.97
N ASP A 192 -3.15 8.73 2.86
CA ASP A 192 -1.75 9.11 3.04
C ASP A 192 -0.94 8.70 1.81
N SER A 193 -0.82 9.61 0.85
CA SER A 193 -0.11 9.38 -0.41
C SER A 193 1.33 8.94 -0.21
N ASP A 194 1.97 9.38 0.88
CA ASP A 194 3.37 9.06 1.17
C ASP A 194 3.55 7.56 1.47
N LEU A 195 2.49 6.85 1.88
CA LEU A 195 2.51 5.40 2.07
C LEU A 195 2.40 4.62 0.75
N HIS A 196 2.02 5.27 -0.34
CA HIS A 196 1.64 4.61 -1.59
C HIS A 196 2.52 5.00 -2.78
N GLN A 197 3.54 5.82 -2.57
CA GLN A 197 4.45 6.19 -3.65
C GLN A 197 5.30 4.97 -4.06
N PRO A 198 5.28 4.59 -5.35
CA PRO A 198 6.03 3.44 -5.84
C PRO A 198 7.51 3.75 -5.86
N MET A 199 8.31 2.81 -5.36
CA MET A 199 9.77 2.87 -5.47
C MET A 199 10.24 2.04 -6.66
N TYR A 200 11.01 2.67 -7.55
CA TYR A 200 11.60 2.02 -8.71
C TYR A 200 13.08 1.75 -8.47
N THR A 201 13.46 0.48 -8.45
CA THR A 201 14.86 0.06 -8.54
C THR A 201 15.21 -0.10 -10.02
N ILE A 202 16.27 0.58 -10.45
CA ILE A 202 16.71 0.60 -11.85
C ILE A 202 18.12 0.02 -11.91
N ASP A 203 18.38 -0.85 -12.88
CA ASP A 203 19.72 -1.33 -13.16
C ASP A 203 20.58 -0.18 -13.71
N ALA A 204 21.83 -0.05 -13.23
CA ALA A 204 22.73 1.01 -13.68
C ALA A 204 23.01 0.96 -15.20
N SER A 205 22.78 -0.18 -15.86
CA SER A 205 22.96 -0.40 -17.30
C SER A 205 21.67 -0.28 -18.11
N ASP A 206 20.58 0.22 -17.53
CA ASP A 206 19.29 0.38 -18.22
C ASP A 206 19.36 1.46 -19.31
N GLN A 207 19.53 1.01 -20.55
CA GLN A 207 19.73 1.88 -21.72
C GLN A 207 18.57 2.86 -21.97
N GLU A 208 17.32 2.47 -21.67
CA GLU A 208 16.18 3.36 -21.88
C GLU A 208 16.17 4.48 -20.84
N ILE A 209 16.48 4.15 -19.59
CA ILE A 209 16.59 5.14 -18.51
C ILE A 209 17.79 6.06 -18.74
N GLU A 210 18.95 5.53 -19.14
CA GLU A 210 20.11 6.35 -19.49
C GLU A 210 19.80 7.32 -20.64
N LYS A 211 19.09 6.83 -21.67
CA LYS A 211 18.65 7.66 -22.80
C LYS A 211 17.69 8.76 -22.33
N ALA A 212 16.75 8.44 -21.43
CA ALA A 212 15.84 9.40 -20.85
C ALA A 212 16.56 10.47 -20.01
N MET A 213 17.48 10.08 -19.14
CA MET A 213 18.31 11.00 -18.36
C MET A 213 19.16 11.92 -19.26
N LYS A 214 19.72 11.37 -20.34
CA LYS A 214 20.47 12.17 -21.33
C LYS A 214 19.58 13.18 -22.04
N ALA A 215 18.36 12.78 -22.41
CA ALA A 215 17.39 13.69 -23.01
C ALA A 215 17.00 14.81 -22.04
N ALA A 216 16.73 14.48 -20.78
CA ALA A 216 16.43 15.45 -19.73
C ALA A 216 17.56 16.47 -19.56
N ARG A 217 18.81 15.99 -19.46
CA ARG A 217 19.99 16.87 -19.34
C ARG A 217 20.19 17.78 -20.55
N THR A 218 20.03 17.23 -21.76
CA THR A 218 20.15 18.01 -23.00
C THR A 218 19.14 19.15 -23.05
N ARG A 219 17.94 18.91 -22.50
CA ARG A 219 16.83 19.87 -22.48
C ARG A 219 16.72 20.65 -21.17
N LEU A 220 17.64 20.46 -20.21
CA LEU A 220 17.65 21.18 -18.94
C LEU A 220 17.60 22.71 -19.09
N PRO A 221 18.25 23.34 -20.11
CA PRO A 221 18.11 24.78 -20.32
C PRO A 221 16.66 25.24 -20.52
N GLU A 222 15.77 24.41 -21.08
CA GLU A 222 14.35 24.73 -21.23
C GLU A 222 13.67 24.90 -19.86
N PHE A 223 13.95 23.99 -18.92
CA PHE A 223 13.45 24.04 -17.56
C PHE A 223 13.95 25.26 -16.78
N LEU A 224 15.24 25.57 -16.89
CA LEU A 224 15.83 26.73 -16.23
C LEU A 224 15.20 28.03 -16.77
N SER A 225 15.06 28.13 -18.09
CA SER A 225 14.42 29.29 -18.73
C SER A 225 12.94 29.43 -18.34
N ALA A 226 12.21 28.33 -18.24
CA ALA A 226 10.83 28.34 -17.77
C ALA A 226 10.73 28.84 -16.32
N PHE A 227 11.63 28.42 -15.43
CA PHE A 227 11.66 28.92 -14.06
C PHE A 227 12.06 30.40 -13.98
N GLU A 228 13.04 30.84 -14.74
CA GLU A 228 13.43 32.26 -14.79
C GLU A 228 12.27 33.14 -15.26
N THR A 229 11.47 32.65 -16.21
CA THR A 229 10.34 33.39 -16.79
C THR A 229 9.11 33.38 -15.89
N HIS A 230 8.78 32.24 -15.29
CA HIS A 230 7.50 32.02 -14.60
C HIS A 230 7.62 31.85 -13.08
N GLY A 231 8.84 31.70 -12.56
CA GLY A 231 9.12 31.43 -11.15
C GLY A 231 8.40 30.18 -10.65
N ALA A 232 7.92 30.22 -9.42
CA ALA A 232 7.21 29.10 -8.80
C ALA A 232 5.84 28.81 -9.44
N ALA A 233 5.28 29.70 -10.27
CA ALA A 233 3.95 29.54 -10.83
C ALA A 233 3.85 28.36 -11.83
N CYS A 234 4.97 27.97 -12.45
CA CYS A 234 5.03 26.80 -13.33
C CYS A 234 5.24 25.48 -12.57
N ASN A 235 5.11 25.46 -11.23
CA ASN A 235 5.35 24.31 -10.37
C ASN A 235 6.66 23.54 -10.73
N PRO A 236 7.81 24.21 -10.70
CA PRO A 236 9.09 23.66 -11.16
C PRO A 236 9.60 22.58 -10.21
N MET A 237 9.92 21.40 -10.73
CA MET A 237 10.53 20.32 -9.97
C MET A 237 11.72 19.73 -10.72
N PHE A 238 12.73 19.28 -9.99
CA PHE A 238 13.90 18.59 -10.53
C PHE A 238 14.18 17.31 -9.75
N LYS A 239 14.66 16.28 -10.44
CA LYS A 239 15.08 15.01 -9.85
C LYS A 239 16.60 14.99 -9.80
N ALA A 240 17.16 14.75 -8.62
CA ALA A 240 18.60 14.84 -8.38
C ALA A 240 19.16 13.54 -7.81
N ARG A 241 20.44 13.25 -8.12
CA ARG A 241 21.19 12.16 -7.49
C ARG A 241 21.62 12.53 -6.08
N PHE A 242 21.46 11.58 -5.17
CA PHE A 242 22.02 11.61 -3.84
C PHE A 242 22.81 10.33 -3.61
N THR A 243 24.01 10.46 -3.04
CA THR A 243 24.83 9.30 -2.67
C THR A 243 24.27 8.67 -1.41
N THR A 244 24.06 7.35 -1.44
CA THR A 244 23.58 6.59 -0.28
C THR A 244 24.74 6.27 0.68
N SER A 245 24.42 5.91 1.92
CA SER A 245 25.40 5.50 2.93
C SER A 245 26.21 4.25 2.53
N GLU A 246 25.67 3.44 1.61
CA GLU A 246 26.33 2.24 1.05
C GLU A 246 27.08 2.53 -0.25
N GLY A 247 27.16 3.79 -0.68
CA GLY A 247 27.86 4.20 -1.91
C GLY A 247 27.04 4.01 -3.20
N GLY A 248 25.75 3.68 -3.09
CA GLY A 248 24.80 3.69 -4.19
C GLY A 248 24.26 5.08 -4.51
N VAL A 249 23.27 5.15 -5.40
CA VAL A 249 22.61 6.38 -5.80
C VAL A 249 21.11 6.25 -5.62
N GLU A 250 20.51 7.22 -4.96
CA GLU A 250 19.06 7.42 -4.91
C GLU A 250 18.71 8.70 -5.70
N CYS A 251 17.67 8.66 -6.54
CA CYS A 251 17.24 9.81 -7.33
C CYS A 251 15.91 10.35 -6.80
N ILE A 252 15.90 11.59 -6.32
CA ILE A 252 14.79 12.15 -5.52
C ILE A 252 14.25 13.43 -6.15
N TRP A 253 12.93 13.59 -6.20
CA TRP A 253 12.30 14.82 -6.66
C TRP A 253 12.40 15.94 -5.62
N CYS A 254 12.69 17.13 -6.10
CA CYS A 254 12.78 18.36 -5.33
C CYS A 254 11.97 19.47 -6.00
N SER A 255 11.23 20.28 -5.24
CA SER A 255 10.65 21.53 -5.75
C SER A 255 11.73 22.61 -5.85
N LEU A 256 11.82 23.30 -6.98
CA LEU A 256 12.83 24.33 -7.21
C LEU A 256 12.49 25.62 -6.47
N ARG A 257 13.49 26.21 -5.81
CA ARG A 257 13.37 27.49 -5.08
C ARG A 257 14.24 28.57 -5.68
N THR A 258 15.50 28.28 -5.98
CA THR A 258 16.44 29.25 -6.56
C THR A 258 17.42 28.58 -7.51
N ILE A 259 17.95 29.36 -8.45
CA ILE A 259 19.05 28.99 -9.34
C ILE A 259 20.19 29.97 -9.04
N GLU A 260 21.35 29.46 -8.62
CA GLU A 260 22.50 30.29 -8.26
C GLU A 260 23.80 29.61 -8.71
N ALA A 261 24.63 30.30 -9.49
CA ALA A 261 26.01 29.89 -9.79
C ALA A 261 26.21 28.42 -10.25
N GLY A 262 25.28 27.87 -11.04
CA GLY A 262 25.36 26.49 -11.51
C GLY A 262 24.82 25.43 -10.53
N GLU A 263 24.17 25.88 -9.45
CA GLU A 263 23.46 25.06 -8.48
C GLU A 263 21.95 25.38 -8.49
N LEU A 264 21.17 24.36 -8.16
CA LEU A 264 19.74 24.48 -7.86
C LEU A 264 19.56 24.34 -6.34
N SER A 265 18.81 25.25 -5.73
CA SER A 265 18.29 25.04 -4.37
C SER A 265 16.83 24.63 -4.42
N GLY A 266 16.46 23.61 -3.64
CA GLY A 266 15.12 23.05 -3.66
C GLY A 266 14.70 22.44 -2.33
N ILE A 267 13.45 21.97 -2.27
CA ILE A 267 12.91 21.21 -1.13
C ILE A 267 12.66 19.79 -1.57
N ILE A 268 13.12 18.81 -0.80
CA ILE A 268 12.88 17.39 -1.10
C ILE A 268 11.38 17.05 -0.98
N GLU A 269 10.80 16.43 -2.01
CA GLU A 269 9.36 16.12 -2.10
C GLU A 269 9.02 14.64 -1.85
N ASN A 270 9.97 13.71 -2.01
CA ASN A 270 9.81 12.29 -1.62
C ASN A 270 10.59 11.98 -0.33
N ARG A 271 10.20 10.95 0.38
CA ARG A 271 10.95 10.45 1.53
C ARG A 271 12.11 9.58 1.05
N PRO A 272 13.38 9.95 1.36
CA PRO A 272 14.50 9.11 0.99
C PRO A 272 14.44 7.74 1.67
N VAL A 273 14.91 6.72 0.97
CA VAL A 273 15.16 5.37 1.51
C VAL A 273 16.33 5.42 2.49
N ASP A 274 17.43 6.03 2.06
CA ASP A 274 18.65 6.11 2.85
C ASP A 274 18.57 7.27 3.86
N ARG A 275 18.82 6.95 5.14
CA ARG A 275 18.72 7.90 6.25
C ARG A 275 19.84 8.95 6.25
N ALA A 276 20.92 8.75 5.49
CA ALA A 276 21.97 9.73 5.30
C ALA A 276 21.53 10.89 4.39
N ILE A 277 20.50 10.67 3.57
CA ILE A 277 19.95 11.71 2.69
C ILE A 277 18.99 12.61 3.51
N PRO A 278 19.01 13.94 3.32
CA PRO A 278 18.08 14.84 4.02
C PRO A 278 16.62 14.45 3.82
N ARG A 279 15.80 14.57 4.87
CA ARG A 279 14.40 14.10 4.85
C ARG A 279 13.53 14.95 3.93
N LYS A 280 12.38 14.41 3.48
CA LYS A 280 11.30 15.16 2.86
C LYS A 280 11.01 16.47 3.62
N GLY A 281 10.84 17.56 2.87
CA GLY A 281 10.67 18.92 3.40
C GLY A 281 11.98 19.64 3.73
N SER A 282 13.13 18.97 3.69
CA SER A 282 14.43 19.64 3.90
C SER A 282 14.84 20.43 2.66
N GLN A 283 15.49 21.57 2.89
CA GLN A 283 16.15 22.32 1.83
C GLN A 283 17.48 21.67 1.46
N VAL A 284 17.76 21.60 0.16
CA VAL A 284 19.00 21.05 -0.42
C VAL A 284 19.56 22.00 -1.48
N ARG A 285 20.86 21.86 -1.75
CA ARG A 285 21.55 22.44 -2.90
C ARG A 285 22.17 21.32 -3.72
N VAL A 286 22.03 21.40 -5.04
CA VAL A 286 22.40 20.34 -5.97
C VAL A 286 23.08 20.98 -7.18
N ASN A 287 24.21 20.40 -7.64
CA ASN A 287 24.85 20.84 -8.88
C ASN A 287 23.99 20.48 -10.08
N LEU A 288 24.02 21.28 -11.15
CA LEU A 288 23.29 20.96 -12.39
C LEU A 288 23.66 19.58 -12.96
N ASP A 289 24.90 19.12 -12.77
CA ASP A 289 25.36 17.80 -13.21
C ASP A 289 24.66 16.64 -12.48
N ASP A 290 24.19 16.85 -11.26
CA ASP A 290 23.49 15.84 -10.47
C ASP A 290 22.01 15.74 -10.84
N VAL A 291 21.49 16.66 -11.66
CA VAL A 291 20.11 16.62 -12.18
C VAL A 291 19.97 15.50 -13.22
N VAL A 292 18.97 14.66 -13.03
CA VAL A 292 18.67 13.49 -13.89
C VAL A 292 17.34 13.56 -14.60
N ASP A 293 16.41 14.34 -14.07
CA ASP A 293 15.12 14.63 -14.68
C ASP A 293 14.57 15.95 -14.16
N TRP A 294 13.53 16.48 -14.78
CA TRP A 294 12.86 17.70 -14.36
C TRP A 294 11.44 17.77 -14.91
N MET A 295 10.62 18.63 -14.33
CA MET A 295 9.32 18.98 -14.89
C MET A 295 8.92 20.43 -14.56
N TYR A 296 8.12 21.02 -15.44
CA TYR A 296 7.37 22.24 -15.14
C TYR A 296 6.04 22.20 -15.90
N LEU A 297 5.06 22.99 -15.46
CA LEU A 297 3.79 23.19 -16.13
C LEU A 297 3.90 24.38 -17.08
N ASP A 298 3.58 24.18 -18.36
CA ASP A 298 3.51 25.28 -19.31
C ASP A 298 2.25 26.16 -19.12
N ALA A 299 2.09 27.15 -19.99
CA ALA A 299 0.98 28.10 -19.91
C ALA A 299 -0.41 27.45 -20.08
N SER A 300 -0.50 26.29 -20.71
CA SER A 300 -1.74 25.49 -20.79
C SER A 300 -1.93 24.52 -19.62
N GLY A 301 -0.98 24.46 -18.69
CA GLY A 301 -0.97 23.52 -17.58
C GLY A 301 -0.52 22.12 -17.99
N GLU A 302 0.08 21.94 -19.18
CA GLU A 302 0.61 20.64 -19.59
C GLU A 302 2.01 20.43 -18.99
N PRO A 303 2.31 19.23 -18.48
CA PRO A 303 3.60 18.95 -17.88
C PRO A 303 4.66 18.68 -18.96
N GLN A 304 5.67 19.55 -18.98
CA GLN A 304 6.90 19.37 -19.77
C GLN A 304 7.93 18.58 -18.95
N GLY A 305 8.80 17.84 -19.62
CA GLY A 305 9.82 16.99 -18.98
C GLY A 305 9.32 15.60 -18.58
N MET A 306 9.69 15.14 -17.38
CA MET A 306 9.42 13.80 -16.83
C MET A 306 9.94 12.67 -17.74
N PHE A 307 11.15 12.83 -18.29
CA PHE A 307 11.67 11.89 -19.28
C PHE A 307 11.85 10.49 -18.68
N VAL A 308 12.38 10.42 -17.47
CA VAL A 308 12.64 9.16 -16.75
C VAL A 308 11.32 8.60 -16.24
N ASP A 309 10.50 9.42 -15.60
CA ASP A 309 9.24 8.97 -15.01
C ASP A 309 8.24 8.47 -16.07
N ARG A 310 8.23 9.02 -17.29
CA ARG A 310 7.43 8.48 -18.41
C ARG A 310 7.85 7.06 -18.81
N VAL A 311 9.15 6.76 -18.77
CA VAL A 311 9.66 5.40 -19.02
C VAL A 311 9.25 4.46 -17.89
N LEU A 312 9.35 4.90 -16.63
CA LEU A 312 8.96 4.11 -15.47
C LEU A 312 7.47 3.80 -15.44
N VAL A 313 6.61 4.80 -15.72
CA VAL A 313 5.15 4.62 -15.80
C VAL A 313 4.75 3.69 -16.94
N ALA A 314 5.43 3.75 -18.10
CA ALA A 314 5.13 2.85 -19.22
C ALA A 314 5.47 1.37 -18.94
N ARG A 315 6.29 1.10 -17.91
CA ARG A 315 6.70 -0.25 -17.50
C ARG A 315 5.85 -0.85 -16.39
N GLY A 316 5.14 -0.02 -15.61
CA GLY A 316 4.26 -0.42 -14.51
C GLY A 316 2.87 -0.77 -14.98
#